data_AF-A0A516GS84-F1
#
_entry.id   AF-A0A516GS84-F1
#
_cell.length_a   1.000
_cell.length_b   1.000
_cell.length_c   1.000
_cell.angle_alpha   90.00
_cell.angle_beta   90.00
_cell.angle_gamma   90.00
#
_symmetry.space_group_name_H-M   'P 1'
#
loop_
_entity.id
_entity.type
_entity.pdbx_description
1 polymer ?
#
loop_
_entity_poly.entity_id
_entity_poly.type
_entity_poly.pdbx_seq_one_letter_code
_entity_poly.pdbx_strand_id
1 'polypeptide(L)'
;MKILPIRNEKDYQNALNRLEEIFDAKKGTEDGDELEILSILIDRYENEQFPIGMPDPIEAIKFRMEQMGMKQKDLAEVVGFKSRVSEILNKKRKLTLDMIRKLNTTLHIPTEVLIQDY
;
A
#
# COMPACT_ATOMS: atom_id res chain seq x y z
N MET A 1 -21.15 26.82 7.85
CA MET A 1 -21.07 25.73 8.86
C MET A 1 -19.73 25.82 9.61
N LYS A 2 -19.57 25.18 10.79
CA LYS A 2 -18.28 25.16 11.51
C LYS A 2 -17.60 23.80 11.32
N ILE A 3 -16.59 23.75 10.46
CA ILE A 3 -15.77 22.56 10.23
C ILE A 3 -14.79 22.39 11.39
N LEU A 4 -14.65 21.16 11.90
CA LEU A 4 -13.77 20.83 13.03
C LEU A 4 -12.60 19.95 12.56
N PRO A 5 -11.41 20.05 13.19
CA PRO A 5 -10.30 19.15 12.90
C PRO A 5 -10.67 17.70 13.24
N ILE A 6 -10.19 16.75 12.42
CA ILE A 6 -10.31 15.31 12.68
C ILE A 6 -9.17 14.88 13.60
N ARG A 7 -9.50 14.44 14.82
CA ARG A 7 -8.47 14.05 15.83
C ARG A 7 -8.52 12.58 16.21
N ASN A 8 -9.64 11.93 15.94
CA ASN A 8 -9.90 10.55 16.33
C ASN A 8 -10.87 9.91 15.32
N GLU A 9 -11.08 8.62 15.48
CA GLU A 9 -11.91 7.82 14.57
C GLU A 9 -13.37 8.26 14.56
N LYS A 10 -13.91 8.79 15.66
CA LYS A 10 -15.28 9.31 15.68
C LYS A 10 -15.42 10.57 14.83
N ASP A 11 -14.46 11.48 14.91
CA ASP A 11 -14.44 12.70 14.07
C ASP A 11 -14.31 12.31 12.59
N TYR A 12 -13.50 11.29 12.30
CA TYR A 12 -13.29 10.75 10.97
C TYR A 12 -14.57 10.17 10.37
N GLN A 13 -15.28 9.32 11.12
CA GLN A 13 -16.56 8.75 10.68
C GLN A 13 -17.63 9.82 10.47
N ASN A 14 -17.67 10.85 11.32
CA ASN A 14 -18.60 11.98 11.12
C ASN A 14 -18.28 12.77 9.84
N ALA A 15 -16.98 13.00 9.57
CA ALA A 15 -16.55 13.68 8.36
C ALA A 15 -16.89 12.87 7.11
N LEU A 16 -16.70 11.55 7.12
CA LEU A 16 -17.10 10.66 6.03
C LEU A 16 -18.61 10.70 5.77
N ASN A 17 -19.42 10.53 6.81
CA ASN A 17 -20.88 10.59 6.68
C ASN A 17 -21.34 11.93 6.08
N ARG A 18 -20.73 13.04 6.51
CA ARG A 18 -21.06 14.36 5.97
C ARG A 18 -20.60 14.51 4.52
N LEU A 19 -19.41 14.02 4.18
CA LEU A 19 -18.88 14.02 2.83
C LEU A 19 -19.79 13.23 1.87
N GLU A 20 -20.35 12.10 2.32
CA GLU A 20 -21.34 11.32 1.56
C GLU A 20 -22.64 12.11 1.31
N GLU A 21 -23.14 12.84 2.31
CA GLU A 21 -24.36 13.67 2.15
C GLU A 21 -24.21 14.77 1.09
N ILE A 22 -23.01 15.34 0.95
CA ILE A 22 -22.73 16.47 0.05
C ILE A 22 -21.89 16.07 -1.17
N PHE A 23 -21.76 14.77 -1.45
CA PHE A 23 -20.86 14.24 -2.48
C PHE A 23 -21.14 14.81 -3.89
N ASP A 24 -22.42 15.04 -4.21
CA ASP A 24 -22.86 15.60 -5.50
C ASP A 24 -22.89 17.14 -5.54
N ALA A 25 -22.36 17.81 -4.50
CA ALA A 25 -22.34 19.26 -4.43
C ALA A 25 -21.54 19.88 -5.59
N LYS A 26 -22.05 20.99 -6.13
CA LYS A 26 -21.39 21.68 -7.24
C LYS A 26 -20.26 22.56 -6.73
N LYS A 27 -19.17 22.63 -7.49
CA LYS A 27 -18.06 23.54 -7.19
C LYS A 27 -18.54 24.99 -7.08
N GLY A 28 -18.04 25.70 -6.07
CA GLY A 28 -18.39 27.10 -5.80
C GLY A 28 -19.76 27.30 -5.14
N THR A 29 -20.44 26.24 -4.70
CA THR A 29 -21.52 26.34 -3.71
C THR A 29 -20.98 26.14 -2.31
N GLU A 30 -21.71 26.57 -1.28
CA GLU A 30 -21.30 26.36 0.12
C GLU A 30 -21.01 24.88 0.42
N ASP A 31 -21.87 23.97 -0.04
CA ASP A 31 -21.66 22.52 0.10
C ASP A 31 -20.45 22.01 -0.71
N GLY A 32 -20.13 22.64 -1.85
CA GLY A 32 -18.96 22.26 -2.66
C GLY A 32 -17.65 22.70 -2.02
N ASP A 33 -17.62 23.88 -1.42
CA ASP A 33 -16.48 24.37 -0.63
C ASP A 33 -16.31 23.52 0.64
N GLU A 34 -17.43 23.11 1.28
CA GLU A 34 -17.41 22.20 2.42
C GLU A 34 -16.85 20.82 2.03
N LEU A 35 -17.31 20.26 0.90
CA LEU A 35 -16.83 18.99 0.35
C LEU A 35 -15.31 19.01 0.13
N GLU A 36 -14.79 20.08 -0.45
CA GLU A 36 -13.35 20.24 -0.70
C GLU A 36 -12.55 20.27 0.62
N ILE A 37 -13.02 21.02 1.61
CA ILE A 37 -12.34 21.11 2.91
C ILE A 37 -12.38 19.77 3.65
N LEU A 38 -13.54 19.09 3.68
CA LEU A 38 -13.67 17.78 4.33
C LEU A 38 -12.77 16.74 3.67
N SER A 39 -12.68 16.75 2.33
CA SER A 39 -11.80 15.84 1.58
C SER A 39 -10.33 16.02 1.99
N ILE A 40 -9.87 17.26 2.15
CA ILE A 40 -8.48 17.55 2.59
C ILE A 40 -8.25 17.09 4.04
N LEU A 41 -9.21 17.30 4.94
CA LEU A 41 -9.08 16.88 6.34
C LEU A 41 -9.06 15.36 6.48
N ILE A 42 -9.92 14.66 5.73
CA ILE A 42 -9.98 13.20 5.66
C ILE A 42 -8.66 12.65 5.14
N ASP A 43 -8.21 13.11 3.97
CA ASP A 43 -6.94 12.65 3.36
C ASP A 43 -5.76 12.86 4.31
N ARG A 44 -5.70 13.99 5.01
CA ARG A 44 -4.65 14.23 6.00
C ARG A 44 -4.71 13.23 7.16
N TYR A 45 -5.89 13.00 7.72
CA TYR A 45 -6.06 12.05 8.82
C TYR A 45 -5.71 10.63 8.39
N GLU A 46 -6.14 10.20 7.20
CA GLU A 46 -5.80 8.90 6.63
C GLU A 46 -4.30 8.75 6.40
N ASN A 47 -3.63 9.75 5.84
CA ASN A 47 -2.17 9.71 5.65
C ASN A 47 -1.40 9.64 6.97
N GLU A 48 -1.90 10.28 8.04
CA GLU A 48 -1.27 10.26 9.37
C GLU A 48 -1.54 8.94 10.12
N GLN A 49 -2.72 8.33 9.99
CA GLN A 49 -3.13 7.14 10.75
C GLN A 49 -2.96 5.82 9.99
N PHE A 50 -3.16 5.86 8.67
CA PHE A 50 -3.11 4.73 7.75
C PHE A 50 -2.15 5.05 6.60
N PRO A 51 -0.86 5.33 6.88
CA PRO A 51 0.10 5.63 5.83
C PRO A 51 0.10 4.49 4.80
N ILE A 52 0.00 4.84 3.52
CA ILE A 52 0.18 3.88 2.42
C ILE A 52 1.64 3.42 2.46
N GLY A 53 1.88 2.38 3.24
CA GLY A 53 3.19 1.76 3.37
C GLY A 53 3.61 1.08 2.07
N MET A 54 4.90 0.85 1.94
CA MET A 54 5.39 -0.06 0.92
C MET A 54 4.72 -1.43 1.09
N PRO A 55 4.36 -2.13 0.00
CA PRO A 55 3.77 -3.45 0.11
C PRO A 55 4.74 -4.39 0.80
N ASP A 56 4.19 -5.42 1.44
CA ASP A 56 5.00 -6.52 1.97
C ASP A 56 5.91 -7.09 0.86
N PRO A 57 7.21 -7.32 1.13
CA PRO A 57 8.15 -7.77 0.11
C PRO A 57 7.73 -9.08 -0.56
N ILE A 58 7.14 -9.99 0.21
CA ILE A 58 6.73 -11.30 -0.29
C ILE A 58 5.46 -11.19 -1.12
N GLU A 59 4.51 -10.35 -0.72
CA GLU A 59 3.33 -10.07 -1.53
C GLU A 59 3.70 -9.36 -2.84
N ALA A 60 4.65 -8.42 -2.81
CA ALA A 60 5.19 -7.80 -4.03
C ALA A 60 5.84 -8.83 -4.96
N ILE A 61 6.60 -9.80 -4.43
CA ILE A 61 7.18 -10.89 -5.23
C ILE A 61 6.09 -11.76 -5.85
N LYS A 62 5.10 -12.20 -5.06
CA LYS A 62 3.99 -13.04 -5.56
C LYS A 62 3.21 -12.32 -6.65
N PHE A 63 2.89 -11.05 -6.44
CA PHE A 63 2.17 -10.22 -7.40
C PHE A 63 2.95 -10.10 -8.73
N ARG A 64 4.25 -9.82 -8.67
CA ARG A 64 5.08 -9.77 -9.88
C ARG A 64 5.22 -11.12 -10.57
N MET A 65 5.33 -12.20 -9.80
CA MET A 65 5.32 -13.54 -10.36
C MET A 65 4.03 -13.83 -11.13
N GLU A 66 2.87 -13.48 -10.56
CA GLU A 66 1.57 -13.65 -11.20
C GLU A 66 1.47 -12.84 -12.50
N GLN A 67 1.82 -11.55 -12.46
CA GLN A 67 1.83 -10.68 -13.64
C GLN A 67 2.71 -11.20 -14.78
N MET A 68 3.81 -11.87 -14.43
CA MET A 68 4.77 -12.40 -15.40
C MET A 68 4.49 -13.87 -15.78
N GLY A 69 3.43 -14.50 -15.25
CA GLY A 69 3.15 -15.92 -15.44
C GLY A 69 4.25 -16.85 -14.87
N MET A 70 5.05 -16.34 -13.93
CA MET A 70 6.22 -17.01 -13.38
C MET A 70 5.82 -18.03 -12.31
N LYS A 71 6.38 -19.24 -12.40
CA LYS A 71 6.17 -20.30 -11.40
C LYS A 71 7.30 -20.28 -10.37
N GLN A 72 7.07 -20.93 -9.22
CA GLN A 72 8.11 -21.04 -8.17
C GLN A 72 9.42 -21.69 -8.65
N LYS A 73 9.35 -22.57 -9.65
CA LYS A 73 10.55 -23.17 -10.27
C LYS A 73 11.40 -22.12 -10.98
N ASP A 74 10.78 -21.13 -11.61
CA ASP A 74 11.47 -20.08 -12.37
C ASP A 74 12.07 -19.06 -11.38
N LEU A 75 11.35 -18.76 -10.29
CA LEU A 75 11.91 -17.98 -9.19
C LEU A 75 13.12 -18.68 -8.55
N ALA A 76 13.14 -20.01 -8.51
CA ALA A 76 14.27 -20.76 -7.97
C ALA A 76 15.55 -20.58 -8.80
N GLU A 77 15.43 -20.32 -10.11
CA GLU A 77 16.57 -19.99 -10.97
C GLU A 77 17.14 -18.60 -10.63
N VAL A 78 16.30 -17.69 -10.12
CA VAL A 78 16.70 -16.35 -9.68
C VAL A 78 17.37 -16.39 -8.30
N VAL A 79 16.74 -17.03 -7.31
CA VAL A 79 17.24 -17.00 -5.91
C VAL A 79 18.12 -18.21 -5.54
N GLY A 80 18.29 -19.16 -6.48
CA GLY A 80 19.25 -20.26 -6.47
C GLY A 80 18.72 -21.64 -6.12
N PHE A 81 17.82 -21.79 -5.13
CA PHE A 81 17.37 -23.12 -4.68
C PHE A 81 15.86 -23.20 -4.47
N LYS A 82 15.26 -24.29 -4.97
CA LYS A 82 13.81 -24.54 -4.87
C LYS A 82 13.29 -24.65 -3.44
N SER A 83 14.06 -25.25 -2.52
CA SER A 83 13.69 -25.30 -1.10
C SER A 83 13.61 -23.90 -0.47
N ARG A 84 14.54 -23.01 -0.84
CA ARG A 84 14.60 -21.64 -0.33
C ARG A 84 13.44 -20.78 -0.82
N VAL A 85 12.97 -20.99 -2.06
CA VAL A 85 11.81 -20.26 -2.60
C VAL A 85 10.58 -20.45 -1.72
N SER A 86 10.25 -21.71 -1.37
CA SER A 86 9.08 -21.98 -0.53
C SER A 86 9.23 -21.36 0.86
N GLU A 87 10.41 -21.43 1.48
CA GLU A 87 10.67 -20.81 2.77
C GLU A 87 10.50 -19.28 2.72
N ILE A 88 10.98 -18.63 1.67
CA ILE A 88 10.87 -17.18 1.46
C ILE A 88 9.41 -16.78 1.23
N LEU A 89 8.70 -17.46 0.32
CA LEU A 89 7.29 -17.15 0.00
C LEU A 89 6.34 -17.41 1.17
N ASN A 90 6.74 -18.26 2.12
CA ASN A 90 6.04 -18.51 3.38
C ASN A 90 6.63 -17.73 4.57
N LYS A 91 7.50 -16.74 4.32
CA LYS A 91 8.11 -15.87 5.36
C LYS A 91 8.92 -16.60 6.44
N LYS A 92 9.30 -17.85 6.22
CA LYS A 92 10.15 -18.62 7.13
C LYS A 92 11.62 -18.22 7.04
N ARG A 93 11.99 -17.50 5.97
CA ARG A 93 13.34 -17.04 5.71
C ARG A 93 13.37 -15.64 5.13
N LYS A 94 14.25 -14.80 5.67
CA LYS A 94 14.53 -13.45 5.17
C LYS A 94 15.31 -13.49 3.85
N LEU A 95 15.03 -12.52 2.99
CA LEU A 95 15.81 -12.29 1.77
C LEU A 95 17.25 -11.90 2.14
N THR A 96 18.22 -12.44 1.41
CA THR A 96 19.61 -11.98 1.49
C THR A 96 19.85 -10.82 0.53
N LEU A 97 20.89 -10.01 0.76
CA LEU A 97 21.24 -8.91 -0.16
C LEU A 97 21.44 -9.37 -1.62
N ASP A 98 22.01 -10.56 -1.82
CA ASP A 98 22.15 -11.16 -3.15
C ASP A 98 20.78 -11.46 -3.79
N MET A 99 19.85 -12.02 -3.02
CA MET A 99 18.48 -12.26 -3.48
C MET A 99 17.78 -10.95 -3.83
N ILE A 100 17.91 -9.92 -2.99
CA ILE A 100 17.29 -8.60 -3.22
C ILE A 100 17.76 -8.00 -4.55
N ARG A 101 19.07 -8.04 -4.83
CA ARG A 101 19.62 -7.52 -6.11
C ARG A 101 19.07 -8.29 -7.32
N LYS A 102 19.01 -9.62 -7.22
CA LYS A 102 18.48 -10.46 -8.30
C LYS A 102 16.99 -10.26 -8.51
N LEU A 103 16.20 -10.17 -7.44
CA LEU A 103 14.76 -9.90 -7.51
C LEU A 103 14.47 -8.52 -8.08
N ASN A 104 15.26 -7.50 -7.70
CA ASN A 104 15.17 -6.18 -8.32
C ASN A 104 15.43 -6.24 -9.82
N THR A 105 16.48 -6.94 -10.26
CA THR A 105 16.82 -7.01 -11.70
C THR A 105 15.79 -7.84 -12.50
N THR A 106 15.34 -8.97 -11.96
CA THR A 106 14.47 -9.90 -12.70
C THR A 106 12.99 -9.52 -12.60
N LEU A 107 12.50 -9.22 -11.39
CA LEU A 107 11.10 -8.89 -11.15
C LEU A 107 10.84 -7.39 -11.21
N HIS A 108 11.86 -6.53 -11.29
CA HIS A 108 11.72 -5.06 -11.31
C HIS A 108 11.02 -4.52 -10.06
N ILE A 109 11.21 -5.19 -8.91
CA ILE A 109 10.68 -4.74 -7.62
C ILE A 109 11.69 -3.75 -7.03
N PRO A 110 11.26 -2.54 -6.62
CA PRO A 110 12.16 -1.57 -5.98
C PRO A 110 12.86 -2.18 -4.76
N THR A 111 14.16 -1.88 -4.61
CA THR A 111 14.93 -2.39 -3.46
C THR A 111 14.38 -1.91 -2.13
N GLU A 112 13.83 -0.70 -2.09
CA GLU A 112 13.20 -0.11 -0.89
C GLU A 112 12.02 -0.95 -0.38
N VAL A 113 11.27 -1.58 -1.31
CA VAL A 113 10.24 -2.56 -0.97
C VAL A 113 10.91 -3.84 -0.46
N LEU A 114 11.89 -4.39 -1.18
CA LEU A 114 12.50 -5.69 -0.84
C LEU A 114 13.29 -5.72 0.48
N ILE A 115 13.74 -4.57 1.00
CA ILE A 115 14.48 -4.46 2.26
C ILE A 115 13.56 -4.31 3.49
N GLN A 116 12.25 -4.14 3.30
CA GLN A 116 11.31 -4.00 4.42
C GLN A 116 11.29 -5.26 5.29
N ASP A 117 10.89 -5.09 6.55
CA ASP A 117 10.61 -6.21 7.44
C ASP A 117 9.25 -6.85 7.16
N TYR A 118 9.17 -8.16 7.41
CA TYR A 118 8.02 -9.03 7.16
C TYR A 118 8.10 -10.36 7.90
#